data_AF-M2THQ9-F1
#
_entry.id   AF-M2THQ9-F1
#
_cell.length_a   1.000
_cell.length_b   1.000
_cell.length_c   1.000
_cell.angle_alpha   90.00
_cell.angle_beta   90.00
_cell.angle_gamma   90.00
#
_symmetry.space_group_name_H-M   'P 1'
#
loop_
_entity.id
_entity.type
_entity.pdbx_description
1 polymer ?
#
loop_
_entity_poly.entity_id
_entity_poly.type
_entity_poly.pdbx_seq_one_letter_code
_entity_poly.pdbx_strand_id
1 'polypeptide(L)'
;MDGCAFEQSALIQCDIGSDPDLSMSGTECLSLNVTVPPDTSVSGVLPVMIFIHGGGFIMGGSHWPQHDPCRLVKMSVEMDMPVVVVNINFCLGILGNLTSEELRKAGYSGNNSLRGQQCALRWVNKFIGGFGGDGDNVTVFGESAGAVSTLHQLSAEEPFFKRAISMSGTPLMLQPMSASTAEASYNSIIKAAGLGSASTQERINHFLNISPEELVKIPMNVPLILFQDNDILPQTQPHIVLSPYGINFSTPDDEAKDFIIDLATDFAYHVPGQHYAWAFEGQTCTYIFNQGNPWDGMFKGKSTHLLDAAFLFQNFNDHMDDEAKQTARRFAEIFVVFANGKASVTWEHDMERNYGKGGCERNELEKLAKEENVGLDELSGAWDLFLAGK
;
A
#
# COMPACT_ATOMS: atom_id res chain seq x y z
N MET A 1 7.39 17.37 -5.78
CA MET A 1 6.59 16.76 -6.86
C MET A 1 5.16 16.71 -6.35
N ASP A 2 4.17 17.07 -7.17
CA ASP A 2 2.78 16.82 -6.82
C ASP A 2 2.51 15.32 -6.94
N GLY A 3 2.33 14.66 -5.79
CA GLY A 3 2.14 13.20 -5.74
C GLY A 3 0.82 12.75 -6.35
N CYS A 4 -0.24 13.54 -6.20
CA CYS A 4 -1.56 13.21 -6.74
C CYS A 4 -1.52 13.26 -8.27
N ALA A 5 -0.97 14.35 -8.83
CA ALA A 5 -0.78 14.48 -10.26
C ALA A 5 0.16 13.39 -10.81
N PHE A 6 1.20 13.02 -10.06
CA PHE A 6 2.11 11.94 -10.45
C PHE A 6 1.39 10.59 -10.56
N GLU A 7 0.62 10.16 -9.56
CA GLU A 7 -0.13 8.90 -9.63
C GLU A 7 -1.12 8.89 -10.80
N GLN A 8 -1.90 9.96 -10.94
CA GLN A 8 -2.92 10.08 -11.98
C GLN A 8 -2.30 10.07 -13.40
N SER A 9 -1.22 10.84 -13.62
CA SER A 9 -0.64 10.98 -14.96
C SER A 9 0.34 9.87 -15.34
N ALA A 10 1.17 9.42 -14.40
CA ALA A 10 2.26 8.48 -14.67
C ALA A 10 1.88 7.01 -14.44
N LEU A 11 1.06 6.73 -13.44
CA LEU A 11 0.74 5.35 -13.03
C LEU A 11 -0.64 4.92 -13.56
N ILE A 12 -1.67 5.74 -13.33
CA ILE A 12 -3.04 5.49 -13.76
C ILE A 12 -3.22 5.87 -15.24
N GLN A 13 -2.56 6.94 -15.69
CA GLN A 13 -2.69 7.54 -17.03
C GLN A 13 -4.08 8.10 -17.35
N CYS A 14 -4.80 8.52 -16.31
CA CYS A 14 -6.04 9.27 -16.41
C CYS A 14 -6.06 10.31 -15.31
N ASP A 15 -6.37 11.54 -15.69
CA ASP A 15 -6.47 12.68 -14.78
C ASP A 15 -7.94 13.07 -14.62
N ILE A 16 -8.45 12.98 -13.40
CA ILE A 16 -9.80 13.40 -12.99
C ILE A 16 -9.78 14.73 -12.23
N GLY A 17 -8.65 15.43 -12.28
CA GLY A 17 -8.38 16.66 -11.55
C GLY A 17 -7.98 16.39 -10.10
N SER A 18 -7.57 17.47 -9.43
CA SER A 18 -7.44 17.56 -7.98
C SER A 18 -8.08 18.86 -7.51
N ASP A 19 -8.53 18.90 -6.26
CA ASP A 19 -9.02 20.14 -5.66
C ASP A 19 -7.81 21.00 -5.28
N PRO A 20 -7.58 22.15 -5.95
CA PRO A 20 -6.42 23.00 -5.66
C PRO A 20 -6.49 23.65 -4.27
N ASP A 21 -7.67 23.69 -3.65
CA ASP A 21 -7.87 24.25 -2.32
C ASP A 21 -7.53 23.25 -1.20
N LEU A 22 -7.41 21.95 -1.54
CA LEU A 22 -6.99 20.91 -0.61
C LEU A 22 -5.46 20.72 -0.66
N SER A 23 -4.77 21.38 0.27
CA SER A 23 -3.32 21.22 0.44
C SER A 23 -2.95 20.09 1.41
N MET A 24 -1.85 19.40 1.16
CA MET A 24 -1.24 18.47 2.13
C MET A 24 -0.24 19.22 3.03
N SER A 25 -0.25 18.91 4.32
CA SER A 25 0.75 19.36 5.28
C SER A 25 1.50 18.17 5.85
N GLY A 26 2.83 18.18 5.80
CA GLY A 26 3.64 17.12 6.42
C GLY A 26 3.64 17.15 7.95
N THR A 27 3.49 18.34 8.53
CA THR A 27 3.53 18.58 9.99
C THR A 27 2.14 18.59 10.62
N GLU A 28 1.10 18.91 9.85
CA GLU A 28 -0.32 18.83 10.25
C GLU A 28 -1.02 17.70 9.49
N CYS A 29 -0.33 16.56 9.32
CA CYS A 29 -0.81 15.45 8.49
C CYS A 29 -1.81 14.53 9.17
N LEU A 30 -1.81 14.39 10.51
CA LEU A 30 -2.59 13.37 11.22
C LEU A 30 -4.09 13.69 11.26
N SER A 31 -4.74 13.41 10.13
CA SER A 31 -6.15 13.65 9.85
C SER A 31 -6.77 12.42 9.18
N LEU A 32 -8.09 12.37 9.15
CA LEU A 32 -8.84 11.31 8.47
C LEU A 32 -10.14 11.88 7.90
N ASN A 33 -10.63 11.24 6.84
CA ASN A 33 -11.90 11.55 6.20
C ASN A 33 -12.86 10.39 6.45
N VAL A 34 -14.09 10.69 6.90
CA VAL A 34 -15.13 9.68 7.13
C VAL A 34 -16.24 9.89 6.12
N THR A 35 -16.52 8.87 5.31
CA THR A 35 -17.63 8.87 4.35
C THR A 35 -18.69 7.87 4.80
N VAL A 36 -19.90 8.37 4.99
CA VAL A 36 -21.04 7.62 5.53
C VAL A 36 -22.18 7.55 4.51
N PRO A 37 -23.00 6.48 4.53
CA PRO A 37 -24.28 6.48 3.84
C PRO A 37 -25.20 7.61 4.32
N PRO A 38 -26.15 8.10 3.50
CA PRO A 38 -27.15 9.07 3.96
C PRO A 38 -27.99 8.54 5.13
N ASP A 39 -28.31 9.37 6.12
CA ASP A 39 -29.03 8.98 7.35
C ASP A 39 -30.37 8.25 7.12
N THR A 40 -31.04 8.52 6.00
CA THR A 40 -32.32 7.88 5.66
C THR A 40 -32.17 6.47 5.08
N SER A 41 -30.95 6.03 4.80
CA SER A 41 -30.68 4.80 4.04
C SER A 41 -30.40 3.58 4.90
N VAL A 42 -30.21 3.72 6.23
CA VAL A 42 -29.76 2.58 7.05
C VAL A 42 -30.31 2.55 8.48
N SER A 43 -30.54 1.35 8.99
CA SER A 43 -30.85 1.07 10.40
C SER A 43 -29.75 0.21 11.04
N GLY A 44 -29.16 0.67 12.16
CA GLY A 44 -28.15 -0.07 12.92
C GLY A 44 -26.72 0.48 12.76
N VAL A 45 -25.75 -0.27 13.29
CA VAL A 45 -24.32 0.04 13.17
C VAL A 45 -23.71 -0.67 11.96
N LEU A 46 -22.76 -0.03 11.29
CA LEU A 46 -22.26 -0.43 9.98
C LEU A 46 -20.83 -0.95 10.01
N PRO A 47 -20.47 -1.98 9.22
CA PRO A 47 -19.07 -2.33 9.02
C PRO A 47 -18.25 -1.12 8.58
N VAL A 48 -17.04 -1.02 9.13
CA VAL A 48 -16.12 0.09 8.84
C VAL A 48 -14.97 -0.43 7.99
N MET A 49 -14.70 0.23 6.88
CA MET A 49 -13.54 -0.02 6.03
C MET A 49 -12.55 1.12 6.18
N ILE A 50 -11.29 0.84 6.51
CA ILE A 50 -10.25 1.86 6.67
C ILE A 50 -9.24 1.70 5.54
N PHE A 51 -9.12 2.72 4.69
CA PHE A 51 -8.15 2.76 3.60
C PHE A 51 -6.83 3.39 4.05
N ILE A 52 -5.74 2.65 3.85
CA ILE A 52 -4.37 3.16 3.98
C ILE A 52 -3.82 3.39 2.57
N HIS A 53 -3.54 4.64 2.22
CA HIS A 53 -3.02 5.00 0.91
C HIS A 53 -1.59 4.50 0.67
N GLY A 54 -1.22 4.36 -0.60
CA GLY A 54 0.11 4.00 -1.06
C GLY A 54 1.09 5.18 -1.05
N GLY A 55 1.95 5.25 -2.08
CA GLY A 55 2.91 6.34 -2.25
C GLY A 55 4.29 6.11 -1.62
N GLY A 56 4.68 4.84 -1.41
CA GLY A 56 6.05 4.46 -1.03
C GLY A 56 6.54 5.03 0.30
N PHE A 57 5.60 5.41 1.18
CA PHE A 57 5.86 6.15 2.43
C PHE A 57 6.45 7.56 2.27
N ILE A 58 6.48 8.12 1.06
CA ILE A 58 7.06 9.45 0.78
C ILE A 58 6.03 10.45 0.22
N MET A 59 4.90 9.96 -0.28
CA MET A 59 3.78 10.77 -0.77
C MET A 59 2.46 10.05 -0.47
N GLY A 60 1.34 10.74 -0.65
CA GLY A 60 0.00 10.19 -0.44
C GLY A 60 -0.89 11.13 0.37
N GLY A 61 -2.20 11.00 0.17
CA GLY A 61 -3.19 11.82 0.86
C GLY A 61 -4.58 11.18 0.89
N SER A 62 -5.23 11.23 2.04
CA SER A 62 -6.57 10.68 2.29
C SER A 62 -7.69 11.37 1.50
N HIS A 63 -7.44 12.58 1.00
CA HIS A 63 -8.39 13.40 0.24
C HIS A 63 -8.17 13.32 -1.27
N TRP A 64 -7.19 12.54 -1.74
CA TRP A 64 -6.91 12.45 -3.16
C TRP A 64 -8.13 11.87 -3.91
N PRO A 65 -8.55 12.49 -5.02
CA PRO A 65 -9.82 12.18 -5.67
C PRO A 65 -9.87 10.77 -6.25
N GLN A 66 -8.73 10.18 -6.63
CA GLN A 66 -8.68 8.77 -7.02
C GLN A 66 -9.07 7.80 -5.89
N HIS A 67 -9.09 8.26 -4.63
CA HIS A 67 -9.42 7.48 -3.44
C HIS A 67 -10.71 7.93 -2.76
N ASP A 68 -11.46 8.87 -3.33
CA ASP A 68 -12.75 9.30 -2.76
C ASP A 68 -13.72 8.10 -2.69
N PRO A 69 -14.16 7.68 -1.48
CA PRO A 69 -14.99 6.51 -1.33
C PRO A 69 -16.48 6.79 -1.56
N CYS A 70 -16.91 8.00 -1.93
CA CYS A 70 -18.32 8.33 -2.12
C CYS A 70 -19.05 7.38 -3.08
N ARG A 71 -18.44 7.02 -4.21
CA ARG A 71 -19.04 6.07 -5.17
C ARG A 71 -19.08 4.65 -4.61
N LEU A 72 -18.04 4.21 -3.90
CA LEU A 72 -17.98 2.91 -3.22
C LEU A 72 -19.06 2.79 -2.13
N VAL A 73 -19.19 3.80 -1.27
CA VAL A 73 -20.21 3.87 -0.20
C VAL A 73 -21.61 3.87 -0.80
N LYS A 74 -21.86 4.69 -1.83
CA LYS A 74 -23.15 4.70 -2.53
C LYS A 74 -23.50 3.32 -3.09
N MET A 75 -22.55 2.68 -3.76
CA MET A 75 -22.73 1.31 -4.27
C MET A 75 -23.09 0.33 -3.15
N SER A 76 -22.44 0.43 -1.99
CA SER A 76 -22.70 -0.49 -0.87
C SER A 76 -24.14 -0.44 -0.38
N VAL A 77 -24.76 0.76 -0.43
CA VAL A 77 -26.19 0.96 -0.13
C VAL A 77 -27.07 0.28 -1.19
N GLU A 78 -26.73 0.43 -2.47
CA GLU A 78 -27.46 -0.24 -3.58
C GLU A 78 -27.40 -1.77 -3.47
N MET A 79 -26.37 -2.31 -2.81
CA MET A 79 -26.19 -3.73 -2.56
C MET A 79 -26.90 -4.24 -1.29
N ASP A 80 -27.63 -3.39 -0.56
CA ASP A 80 -28.19 -3.71 0.76
C ASP A 80 -27.11 -4.20 1.75
N MET A 81 -25.89 -3.65 1.62
CA MET A 81 -24.72 -3.94 2.44
C MET A 81 -23.93 -2.66 2.75
N PRO A 82 -24.59 -1.64 3.32
CA PRO A 82 -23.98 -0.34 3.57
C PRO A 82 -22.72 -0.43 4.45
N VAL A 83 -21.69 0.31 4.08
CA VAL A 83 -20.43 0.43 4.84
C VAL A 83 -20.08 1.89 5.10
N VAL A 84 -19.33 2.14 6.18
CA VAL A 84 -18.62 3.40 6.42
C VAL A 84 -17.19 3.23 5.92
N VAL A 85 -16.67 4.21 5.16
CA VAL A 85 -15.27 4.18 4.70
C VAL A 85 -14.50 5.33 5.34
N VAL A 86 -13.32 5.03 5.85
CA VAL A 86 -12.41 6.00 6.48
C VAL A 86 -11.09 6.00 5.72
N ASN A 87 -10.70 7.13 5.13
CA ASN A 87 -9.37 7.31 4.58
C ASN A 87 -8.49 8.02 5.61
N ILE A 88 -7.31 7.49 5.92
CA ILE A 88 -6.42 8.06 6.94
C ILE A 88 -5.18 8.69 6.31
N ASN A 89 -4.68 9.75 6.94
CA ASN A 89 -3.33 10.26 6.72
C ASN A 89 -2.40 9.80 7.84
N PHE A 90 -1.13 9.67 7.52
CA PHE A 90 -0.07 9.35 8.47
C PHE A 90 1.22 10.11 8.08
N CYS A 91 2.18 10.18 9.00
CA CYS A 91 3.45 10.85 8.72
C CYS A 91 4.23 10.13 7.61
N LEU A 92 4.79 10.90 6.67
CA LEU A 92 5.55 10.40 5.53
C LEU A 92 6.98 10.94 5.52
N GLY A 93 7.86 10.35 4.71
CA GLY A 93 9.22 10.80 4.48
C GLY A 93 10.02 10.91 5.78
N ILE A 94 10.70 12.04 5.99
CA ILE A 94 11.50 12.27 7.20
C ILE A 94 10.64 12.20 8.46
N LEU A 95 9.47 12.84 8.44
CA LEU A 95 8.60 12.91 9.62
C LEU A 95 8.01 11.54 9.97
N GLY A 96 7.82 10.69 8.96
CA GLY A 96 7.32 9.33 9.11
C GLY A 96 8.37 8.31 9.52
N ASN A 97 9.55 8.34 8.91
CA ASN A 97 10.45 7.19 8.90
C ASN A 97 11.93 7.49 9.17
N LEU A 98 12.34 8.76 9.34
CA LEU A 98 13.74 9.06 9.67
C LEU A 98 14.08 8.47 11.04
N THR A 99 15.13 7.66 11.11
CA THR A 99 15.63 7.12 12.37
C THR A 99 17.15 6.94 12.32
N SER A 100 17.77 7.06 13.49
CA SER A 100 19.19 6.78 13.72
C SER A 100 19.40 6.45 15.19
N GLU A 101 20.58 5.94 15.53
CA GLU A 101 20.95 5.65 16.92
C GLU A 101 20.92 6.91 17.78
N GLU A 102 21.33 8.04 17.19
CA GLU A 102 21.26 9.36 17.82
C GLU A 102 19.82 9.75 18.16
N LEU A 103 18.89 9.63 17.20
CA LEU A 103 17.48 9.95 17.41
C LEU A 103 16.84 9.00 18.44
N ARG A 104 17.11 7.69 18.33
CA ARG A 104 16.57 6.68 19.25
C ARG A 104 17.07 6.89 20.69
N LYS A 105 18.36 7.19 20.88
CA LYS A 105 18.93 7.52 22.21
C LYS A 105 18.33 8.80 22.80
N ALA A 106 17.91 9.74 21.96
CA ALA A 106 17.25 10.97 22.39
C ALA A 106 15.73 10.79 22.64
N GLY A 107 15.18 9.58 22.49
CA GLY A 107 13.78 9.26 22.76
C GLY A 107 12.85 9.35 21.55
N TYR A 108 13.39 9.53 20.34
CA TYR A 108 12.61 9.53 19.11
C TYR A 108 12.66 8.14 18.46
N SER A 109 11.59 7.37 18.67
CA SER A 109 11.43 6.05 18.04
C SER A 109 11.30 6.16 16.52
N GLY A 110 11.64 5.06 15.83
CA GLY A 110 11.37 4.91 14.39
C GLY A 110 9.90 4.59 14.11
N ASN A 111 9.59 4.45 12.81
CA ASN A 111 8.28 4.02 12.31
C ASN A 111 7.10 4.89 12.75
N ASN A 112 7.28 6.22 12.79
CA ASN A 112 6.20 7.17 13.10
C ASN A 112 5.05 7.09 12.09
N SER A 113 5.31 6.64 10.86
CA SER A 113 4.27 6.30 9.87
C SER A 113 3.31 5.23 10.41
N LEU A 114 3.82 4.06 10.83
CA LEU A 114 3.02 2.98 11.41
C LEU A 114 2.36 3.41 12.73
N ARG A 115 3.07 4.15 13.60
CA ARG A 115 2.49 4.67 14.85
C ARG A 115 1.35 5.66 14.58
N GLY A 116 1.48 6.49 13.55
CA GLY A 116 0.43 7.39 13.08
C GLY A 116 -0.80 6.63 12.60
N GLN A 117 -0.59 5.55 11.82
CA GLN A 117 -1.68 4.66 11.41
C GLN A 117 -2.35 4.00 12.63
N GLN A 118 -1.60 3.49 13.60
CA GLN A 118 -2.16 2.92 14.84
C GLN A 118 -2.94 3.95 15.64
N CYS A 119 -2.49 5.22 15.67
CA CYS A 119 -3.24 6.31 16.27
C CYS A 119 -4.61 6.49 15.59
N ALA A 120 -4.65 6.50 14.25
CA ALA A 120 -5.89 6.57 13.49
C ALA A 120 -6.78 5.34 13.71
N LEU A 121 -6.21 4.13 13.74
CA LEU A 121 -6.93 2.89 14.04
C LEU A 121 -7.57 2.93 15.44
N ARG A 122 -6.83 3.40 16.47
CA ARG A 122 -7.39 3.63 17.82
C ARG A 122 -8.51 4.65 17.81
N TRP A 123 -8.34 5.73 17.05
CA TRP A 123 -9.37 6.75 16.91
C TRP A 123 -10.65 6.16 16.31
N VAL A 124 -10.53 5.39 15.22
CA VAL A 124 -11.69 4.77 14.55
C VAL A 124 -12.40 3.82 15.52
N ASN A 125 -11.68 2.88 16.14
CA ASN A 125 -12.25 1.96 17.13
C ASN A 125 -13.01 2.67 18.24
N LYS A 126 -12.51 3.82 18.71
CA LYS A 126 -13.10 4.57 19.82
C LYS A 126 -14.25 5.49 19.43
N PHE A 127 -14.23 6.08 18.24
CA PHE A 127 -15.09 7.23 17.90
C PHE A 127 -16.02 7.00 16.70
N ILE A 128 -15.81 5.95 15.90
CA ILE A 128 -16.58 5.77 14.66
C ILE A 128 -18.08 5.50 14.89
N GLY A 129 -18.46 5.07 16.10
CA GLY A 129 -19.86 4.95 16.52
C GLY A 129 -20.65 6.27 16.40
N GLY A 130 -19.99 7.41 16.54
CA GLY A 130 -20.61 8.73 16.31
C GLY A 130 -21.01 8.98 14.85
N PHE A 131 -20.47 8.19 13.92
CA PHE A 131 -20.73 8.24 12.48
C PHE A 131 -21.56 7.03 12.00
N GLY A 132 -22.13 6.25 12.94
CA GLY A 132 -22.90 5.04 12.64
C GLY A 132 -22.06 3.80 12.32
N GLY A 133 -20.73 3.87 12.46
CA GLY A 133 -19.84 2.72 12.26
C GLY A 133 -19.73 1.82 13.49
N ASP A 134 -19.45 0.54 13.25
CA ASP A 134 -19.16 -0.48 14.25
C ASP A 134 -17.64 -0.62 14.42
N GLY A 135 -17.13 -0.11 15.54
CA GLY A 135 -15.71 -0.22 15.90
C GLY A 135 -15.22 -1.67 16.09
N ASP A 136 -16.12 -2.61 16.38
CA ASP A 136 -15.77 -4.03 16.55
C ASP A 136 -15.80 -4.81 15.21
N ASN A 137 -16.21 -4.16 14.13
CA ASN A 137 -16.30 -4.73 12.79
C ASN A 137 -15.53 -3.89 11.75
N VAL A 138 -14.26 -3.66 12.06
CA VAL A 138 -13.32 -2.92 11.21
C VAL A 138 -12.62 -3.86 10.21
N THR A 139 -12.54 -3.43 8.96
CA THR A 139 -11.72 -4.02 7.90
C THR A 139 -10.69 -3.00 7.45
N VAL A 140 -9.40 -3.30 7.58
CA VAL A 140 -8.32 -2.45 7.05
C VAL A 140 -7.97 -2.93 5.65
N PHE A 141 -7.78 -2.00 4.73
CA PHE A 141 -7.27 -2.30 3.39
C PHE A 141 -6.32 -1.22 2.92
N GLY A 142 -5.38 -1.58 2.07
CA GLY A 142 -4.44 -0.61 1.52
C GLY A 142 -3.85 -1.09 0.22
N GLU A 143 -3.31 -0.13 -0.53
CA GLU A 143 -2.65 -0.34 -1.81
C GLU A 143 -1.17 0.01 -1.71
N SER A 144 -0.30 -0.75 -2.39
CA SER A 144 1.15 -0.52 -2.41
C SER A 144 1.73 -0.44 -0.99
N ALA A 145 2.39 0.67 -0.62
CA ALA A 145 2.89 0.92 0.74
C ALA A 145 1.80 0.85 1.81
N GLY A 146 0.54 1.15 1.47
CA GLY A 146 -0.61 0.96 2.34
C GLY A 146 -0.99 -0.50 2.52
N ALA A 147 -0.77 -1.34 1.51
CA ALA A 147 -0.92 -2.79 1.60
C ALA A 147 0.17 -3.40 2.50
N VAL A 148 1.42 -2.95 2.32
CA VAL A 148 2.56 -3.28 3.21
C VAL A 148 2.24 -2.90 4.65
N SER A 149 1.72 -1.69 4.85
CA SER A 149 1.27 -1.21 6.16
C SER A 149 0.17 -2.11 6.73
N THR A 150 -0.85 -2.44 5.94
CA THR A 150 -1.97 -3.31 6.35
C THR A 150 -1.46 -4.66 6.88
N LEU A 151 -0.51 -5.28 6.17
CA LEU A 151 0.08 -6.55 6.61
C LEU A 151 0.96 -6.38 7.87
N HIS A 152 1.71 -5.28 8.01
CA HIS A 152 2.45 -5.02 9.24
C HIS A 152 1.54 -4.78 10.46
N GLN A 153 0.36 -4.18 10.26
CA GLN A 153 -0.59 -3.98 11.37
C GLN A 153 -1.21 -5.31 11.87
N LEU A 154 -1.11 -6.42 11.13
CA LEU A 154 -1.48 -7.75 11.64
C LEU A 154 -0.60 -8.19 12.81
N SER A 155 0.64 -7.68 12.88
CA SER A 155 1.60 -7.97 13.95
C SER A 155 1.52 -6.97 15.11
N ALA A 156 0.58 -6.01 15.07
CA ALA A 156 0.40 -5.07 16.17
C ALA A 156 -0.09 -5.80 17.43
N GLU A 157 0.39 -5.37 18.61
CA GLU A 157 -0.06 -5.94 19.88
C GLU A 157 -1.55 -5.67 20.17
N GLU A 158 -2.04 -4.52 19.70
CA GLU A 158 -3.44 -4.12 19.84
C GLU A 158 -4.29 -4.70 18.67
N PRO A 159 -5.42 -5.38 18.95
CA PRO A 159 -6.27 -5.95 17.91
C PRO A 159 -7.16 -4.88 17.28
N PHE A 160 -6.61 -4.10 16.33
CA PHE A 160 -7.28 -2.93 15.76
C PHE A 160 -8.42 -3.25 14.79
N PHE A 161 -8.42 -4.44 14.17
CA PHE A 161 -9.35 -4.76 13.11
C PHE A 161 -9.61 -6.25 13.02
N LYS A 162 -10.74 -6.59 12.39
CA LYS A 162 -11.22 -7.97 12.23
C LYS A 162 -10.78 -8.60 10.91
N ARG A 163 -10.55 -7.79 9.89
CA ARG A 163 -10.18 -8.26 8.55
C ARG A 163 -9.17 -7.32 7.88
N ALA A 164 -8.34 -7.89 7.00
CA ALA A 164 -7.35 -7.18 6.22
C ALA A 164 -7.51 -7.47 4.72
N ILE A 165 -7.24 -6.50 3.86
CA ILE A 165 -7.08 -6.69 2.41
C ILE A 165 -5.79 -6.00 1.96
N SER A 166 -4.89 -6.76 1.35
CA SER A 166 -3.61 -6.27 0.81
C SER A 166 -3.72 -6.15 -0.71
N MET A 167 -3.65 -4.93 -1.26
CA MET A 167 -3.74 -4.69 -2.70
C MET A 167 -2.37 -4.34 -3.27
N SER A 168 -1.88 -5.12 -4.23
CA SER A 168 -0.64 -4.81 -4.98
C SER A 168 0.54 -4.40 -4.07
N GLY A 169 0.75 -5.10 -2.95
CA GLY A 169 1.88 -4.83 -2.07
C GLY A 169 2.01 -5.83 -0.93
N THR A 170 3.26 -6.11 -0.55
CA THR A 170 3.63 -6.96 0.60
C THR A 170 4.88 -6.40 1.28
N PRO A 171 5.19 -6.78 2.54
CA PRO A 171 6.45 -6.42 3.17
C PRO A 171 7.71 -6.79 2.38
N LEU A 172 7.63 -7.72 1.42
CA LEU A 172 8.75 -8.06 0.54
C LEU A 172 8.99 -6.98 -0.54
N MET A 173 7.92 -6.34 -1.02
CA MET A 173 8.00 -5.22 -1.96
C MET A 173 8.76 -4.03 -1.37
N LEU A 174 8.50 -3.71 -0.09
CA LEU A 174 9.12 -2.61 0.65
C LEU A 174 9.68 -3.13 1.97
N GLN A 175 10.80 -3.84 1.89
CA GLN A 175 11.47 -4.41 3.05
C GLN A 175 11.90 -3.32 4.05
N PRO A 176 11.71 -3.55 5.36
CA PRO A 176 12.22 -2.64 6.38
C PRO A 176 13.75 -2.47 6.26
N MET A 177 14.22 -1.24 6.40
CA MET A 177 15.65 -0.93 6.41
C MET A 177 16.37 -1.64 7.55
N SER A 178 17.58 -2.11 7.26
CA SER A 178 18.55 -2.51 8.29
C SER A 178 19.04 -1.30 9.10
N ALA A 179 19.64 -1.54 10.26
CA ALA A 179 20.22 -0.49 11.11
C ALA A 179 21.28 0.32 10.34
N SER A 180 22.17 -0.36 9.61
CA SER A 180 23.19 0.30 8.79
C SER A 180 22.59 1.16 7.67
N THR A 181 21.51 0.70 7.04
CA THR A 181 20.83 1.46 5.96
C THR A 181 20.15 2.72 6.53
N ALA A 182 19.51 2.60 7.70
CA ALA A 182 18.93 3.74 8.40
C ALA A 182 20.00 4.78 8.78
N GLU A 183 21.14 4.35 9.33
CA GLU A 183 22.26 5.26 9.64
C GLU A 183 22.82 5.93 8.38
N ALA A 184 22.99 5.20 7.28
CA ALA A 184 23.47 5.76 6.01
C ALA A 184 22.51 6.81 5.45
N SER A 185 21.21 6.56 5.55
CA SER A 185 20.15 7.47 5.12
C SER A 185 20.14 8.76 5.96
N TYR A 186 20.21 8.60 7.29
CA TYR A 186 20.33 9.71 8.23
C TYR A 186 21.56 10.58 7.95
N ASN A 187 22.73 9.96 7.76
CA ASN A 187 23.97 10.69 7.44
C ASN A 187 23.88 11.44 6.11
N SER A 188 23.24 10.85 5.10
CA SER A 188 23.03 11.48 3.79
C SER A 188 22.13 12.72 3.91
N ILE A 189 21.07 12.63 4.72
CA ILE A 189 20.15 13.74 4.99
C ILE A 189 20.85 14.85 5.76
N ILE A 190 21.59 14.53 6.83
CA ILE A 190 22.37 15.52 7.58
C ILE A 190 23.35 16.25 6.66
N LYS A 191 24.03 15.53 5.78
CA LYS A 191 24.98 16.12 4.83
C LYS A 191 24.26 17.05 3.85
N ALA A 192 23.13 16.63 3.31
CA ALA A 192 22.33 17.44 2.39
C ALA A 192 21.76 18.70 3.07
N ALA A 193 21.40 18.60 4.36
CA ALA A 193 20.93 19.73 5.17
C ALA A 193 22.05 20.63 5.71
N GLY A 194 23.33 20.31 5.46
CA GLY A 194 24.47 21.08 5.95
C GLY A 194 24.73 20.95 7.46
N LEU A 195 24.21 19.89 8.10
CA LEU A 195 24.25 19.68 9.55
C LEU A 195 25.40 18.77 10.02
N GLY A 196 26.36 18.47 9.13
CA GLY A 196 27.45 17.52 9.39
C GLY A 196 28.30 17.89 10.61
N SER A 197 28.50 19.19 10.86
CA SER A 197 29.26 19.70 12.01
C SER A 197 28.38 20.11 13.20
N ALA A 198 27.06 20.03 13.07
CA ALA A 198 26.13 20.39 14.15
C ALA A 198 26.16 19.35 15.27
N SER A 199 25.90 19.80 16.50
CA SER A 199 25.67 18.92 17.65
C SER A 199 24.38 18.12 17.48
N THR A 200 24.27 17.02 18.23
CA THR A 200 23.05 16.19 18.27
C THR A 200 21.79 17.02 18.58
N GLN A 201 21.87 17.92 19.55
CA GLN A 201 20.72 18.75 19.92
C GLN A 201 20.32 19.71 18.80
N GLU A 202 21.29 20.29 18.08
CA GLU A 202 21.02 21.18 16.94
C GLU A 202 20.38 20.41 15.77
N ARG A 203 20.86 19.19 15.48
CA ARG A 203 20.26 18.31 14.45
C ARG A 203 18.82 17.94 14.79
N ILE A 204 18.56 17.53 16.03
CA ILE A 204 17.21 17.19 16.50
C ILE A 204 16.30 18.42 16.39
N ASN A 205 16.76 19.57 16.90
CA ASN A 205 15.97 20.80 16.84
C ASN A 205 15.66 21.23 15.40
N HIS A 206 16.58 20.99 14.46
CA HIS A 206 16.32 21.24 13.04
C HIS A 206 15.17 20.36 12.52
N PHE A 207 15.22 19.04 12.75
CA PHE A 207 14.16 18.14 12.26
C PHE A 207 12.79 18.40 12.92
N LEU A 208 12.76 18.80 14.19
CA LEU A 208 11.52 19.18 14.88
C LEU A 208 10.87 20.44 14.30
N ASN A 209 11.65 21.32 13.67
CA ASN A 209 11.20 22.60 13.12
C ASN A 209 11.40 22.66 11.60
N ILE A 210 11.53 21.51 10.94
CA ILE A 210 11.82 21.45 9.50
C ILE A 210 10.68 22.09 8.71
N SER A 211 11.05 22.94 7.76
CA SER A 211 10.06 23.62 6.91
C SER A 211 9.54 22.71 5.79
N PRO A 212 8.31 22.90 5.29
CA PRO A 212 7.82 22.20 4.10
C PRO A 212 8.76 22.34 2.89
N GLU A 213 9.39 23.51 2.73
CA GLU A 213 10.34 23.78 1.65
C GLU A 213 11.64 22.99 1.77
N GLU A 214 12.06 22.61 2.98
CA GLU A 214 13.21 21.75 3.21
C GLU A 214 12.85 20.27 3.03
N LEU A 215 11.63 19.86 3.43
CA LEU A 215 11.15 18.51 3.20
C LEU A 215 11.15 18.12 1.72
N VAL A 216 10.85 19.05 0.82
CA VAL A 216 10.84 18.75 -0.63
C VAL A 216 12.24 18.74 -1.27
N LYS A 217 13.29 19.19 -0.57
CA LYS A 217 14.67 19.22 -1.07
C LYS A 217 15.45 17.94 -0.78
N ILE A 218 14.89 17.05 0.04
CA ILE A 218 15.53 15.80 0.38
C ILE A 218 15.59 14.92 -0.87
N PRO A 219 16.76 14.34 -1.20
CA PRO A 219 16.88 13.51 -2.38
C PRO A 219 15.94 12.29 -2.29
N MET A 220 15.12 12.09 -3.32
CA MET A 220 14.16 10.96 -3.39
C MET A 220 14.85 9.58 -3.41
N ASN A 221 16.16 9.53 -3.68
CA ASN A 221 16.93 8.29 -3.66
C ASN A 221 17.43 7.90 -2.26
N VAL A 222 17.18 8.72 -1.23
CA VAL A 222 17.43 8.32 0.17
C VAL A 222 16.24 7.49 0.65
N PRO A 223 16.44 6.22 1.05
CA PRO A 223 15.33 5.40 1.50
C PRO A 223 14.77 5.95 2.82
N LEU A 224 13.47 6.24 2.80
CA LEU A 224 12.68 6.73 3.93
C LEU A 224 11.45 5.84 4.12
N ILE A 225 11.70 4.54 4.17
CA ILE A 225 10.71 3.47 4.37
C ILE A 225 10.79 2.93 5.81
N LEU A 226 10.01 1.90 6.13
CA LEU A 226 10.01 1.28 7.46
C LEU A 226 11.41 0.84 7.89
N PHE A 227 11.65 0.77 9.19
CA PHE A 227 12.93 0.35 9.78
C PHE A 227 12.71 -0.80 10.77
N GLN A 228 13.62 -1.76 10.77
CA GLN A 228 13.61 -2.89 11.69
C GLN A 228 13.89 -2.44 13.13
N ASP A 229 12.86 -2.26 13.96
CA ASP A 229 12.98 -1.71 15.32
C ASP A 229 12.82 -2.73 16.45
N ASN A 230 12.49 -4.00 16.15
CA ASN A 230 12.19 -5.08 17.11
C ASN A 230 11.08 -4.72 18.13
N ASP A 231 10.37 -3.61 17.93
CA ASP A 231 9.24 -3.13 18.72
C ASP A 231 7.95 -3.36 17.92
N ILE A 232 7.87 -2.74 16.74
CA ILE A 232 6.77 -2.93 15.79
C ILE A 232 7.13 -4.01 14.76
N LEU A 233 8.40 -4.10 14.33
CA LEU A 233 8.85 -5.00 13.27
C LEU A 233 9.93 -6.00 13.78
N PRO A 234 9.62 -7.31 13.87
CA PRO A 234 10.57 -8.33 14.35
C PRO A 234 11.66 -8.69 13.32
N GLN A 235 12.66 -9.48 13.73
CA GLN A 235 13.75 -9.92 12.83
C GLN A 235 13.33 -11.03 11.86
N THR A 236 13.65 -10.84 10.58
CA THR A 236 13.74 -11.88 9.56
C THR A 236 15.06 -11.73 8.79
N GLN A 237 15.66 -12.85 8.36
CA GLN A 237 16.90 -12.87 7.58
C GLN A 237 16.65 -13.56 6.24
N PRO A 238 16.79 -12.87 5.10
CA PRO A 238 16.66 -13.52 3.81
C PRO A 238 17.94 -14.27 3.37
N HIS A 239 17.78 -15.38 2.66
CA HIS A 239 18.82 -16.15 1.98
C HIS A 239 18.49 -16.29 0.48
N ILE A 240 19.48 -16.40 -0.41
CA ILE A 240 19.31 -16.27 -1.87
C ILE A 240 19.22 -17.63 -2.58
N VAL A 241 18.30 -17.78 -3.55
CA VAL A 241 18.44 -18.70 -4.70
C VAL A 241 17.88 -18.05 -5.98
N LEU A 242 18.68 -18.00 -7.05
CA LEU A 242 18.27 -17.65 -8.41
C LEU A 242 18.49 -18.88 -9.31
N SER A 243 17.43 -19.53 -9.77
CA SER A 243 17.56 -20.66 -10.72
C SER A 243 16.42 -20.91 -11.73
N PRO A 244 15.27 -20.21 -11.80
CA PRO A 244 14.27 -20.58 -12.83
C PRO A 244 14.35 -19.88 -14.19
N TYR A 245 14.86 -18.66 -14.30
CA TYR A 245 14.39 -17.79 -15.40
C TYR A 245 15.19 -17.78 -16.70
N GLY A 246 16.33 -18.47 -16.76
CA GLY A 246 17.03 -18.70 -18.04
C GLY A 246 17.34 -17.45 -18.88
N ILE A 247 17.41 -16.24 -18.29
CA ILE A 247 17.80 -15.02 -19.00
C ILE A 247 19.28 -15.17 -19.37
N ASN A 248 19.59 -15.10 -20.66
CA ASN A 248 20.96 -15.15 -21.15
C ASN A 248 21.31 -13.87 -21.90
N PHE A 249 22.61 -13.57 -22.01
CA PHE A 249 23.14 -12.36 -22.64
C PHE A 249 22.85 -12.22 -24.15
N SER A 250 22.08 -13.14 -24.75
CA SER A 250 21.72 -13.11 -26.17
C SER A 250 20.25 -12.79 -26.45
N THR A 251 19.43 -12.57 -25.42
CA THR A 251 18.05 -12.07 -25.59
C THR A 251 18.07 -10.61 -26.07
N PRO A 252 17.38 -10.25 -27.17
CA PRO A 252 17.26 -8.85 -27.60
C PRO A 252 16.67 -7.96 -26.52
N ASP A 253 17.17 -6.72 -26.37
CA ASP A 253 16.76 -5.80 -25.29
C ASP A 253 15.23 -5.60 -25.19
N ASP A 254 14.54 -5.56 -26.34
CA ASP A 254 13.08 -5.40 -26.40
C ASP A 254 12.33 -6.63 -25.84
N GLU A 255 12.87 -7.84 -26.02
CA GLU A 255 12.32 -9.08 -25.45
C GLU A 255 12.75 -9.25 -23.99
N ALA A 256 14.02 -8.92 -23.66
CA ALA A 256 14.55 -8.98 -22.31
C ALA A 256 13.78 -8.07 -21.34
N LYS A 257 13.32 -6.91 -21.82
CA LYS A 257 12.52 -5.96 -21.05
C LYS A 257 11.22 -6.57 -20.53
N ASP A 258 10.48 -7.29 -21.37
CA ASP A 258 9.22 -7.90 -20.96
C ASP A 258 9.48 -9.03 -19.94
N PHE A 259 10.51 -9.86 -20.15
CA PHE A 259 10.93 -10.87 -19.16
C PHE A 259 11.38 -10.27 -17.82
N ILE A 260 12.10 -9.14 -17.84
CA ILE A 260 12.53 -8.42 -16.63
C ILE A 260 11.32 -7.86 -15.87
N ILE A 261 10.30 -7.36 -16.59
CA ILE A 261 9.06 -6.86 -15.98
C ILE A 261 8.25 -8.00 -15.35
N ASP A 262 8.15 -9.14 -16.04
CA ASP A 262 7.47 -10.32 -15.50
C ASP A 262 8.18 -10.84 -14.24
N LEU A 263 9.50 -10.96 -14.30
CA LEU A 263 10.36 -11.33 -13.16
C LEU A 263 10.14 -10.41 -11.96
N ALA A 264 10.15 -9.10 -12.18
CA ALA A 264 9.93 -8.11 -11.13
C ALA A 264 8.51 -8.20 -10.55
N THR A 265 7.51 -8.42 -11.41
CA THR A 265 6.11 -8.55 -10.99
C THR A 265 5.92 -9.76 -10.10
N ASP A 266 6.53 -10.88 -10.47
CA ASP A 266 6.38 -12.11 -9.72
C ASP A 266 7.10 -12.06 -8.38
N PHE A 267 8.33 -11.54 -8.34
CA PHE A 267 9.07 -11.42 -7.09
C PHE A 267 8.51 -10.38 -6.14
N ALA A 268 8.09 -9.21 -6.62
CA ALA A 268 7.69 -8.13 -5.72
C ALA A 268 6.20 -8.19 -5.32
N TYR A 269 5.34 -8.78 -6.15
CA TYR A 269 3.89 -8.69 -5.97
C TYR A 269 3.21 -10.06 -5.91
N HIS A 270 3.28 -10.84 -7.00
CA HIS A 270 2.40 -11.99 -7.17
C HIS A 270 2.74 -13.14 -6.21
N VAL A 271 3.99 -13.62 -6.24
CA VAL A 271 4.41 -14.78 -5.45
C VAL A 271 4.42 -14.46 -3.95
N PRO A 272 4.96 -13.32 -3.47
CA PRO A 272 4.84 -12.96 -2.06
C PRO A 272 3.38 -12.86 -1.60
N GLY A 273 2.50 -12.26 -2.39
CA GLY A 273 1.08 -12.14 -2.05
C GLY A 273 0.42 -13.50 -1.81
N GLN A 274 0.74 -14.49 -2.64
CA GLN A 274 0.31 -15.87 -2.48
C GLN A 274 0.91 -16.53 -1.22
N HIS A 275 2.21 -16.36 -0.96
CA HIS A 275 2.83 -16.89 0.27
C HIS A 275 2.21 -16.33 1.55
N TYR A 276 1.94 -15.02 1.61
CA TYR A 276 1.24 -14.44 2.75
C TYR A 276 -0.15 -15.05 2.93
N ALA A 277 -0.87 -15.33 1.83
CA ALA A 277 -2.17 -15.99 1.89
C ALA A 277 -2.09 -17.46 2.36
N TRP A 278 -1.10 -18.23 1.89
CA TRP A 278 -0.90 -19.63 2.29
C TRP A 278 -0.40 -19.78 3.73
N ALA A 279 0.41 -18.83 4.20
CA ALA A 279 0.99 -18.86 5.54
C ALA A 279 0.02 -18.36 6.63
N PHE A 280 -1.05 -17.66 6.25
CA PHE A 280 -2.01 -17.13 7.22
C PHE A 280 -2.94 -18.25 7.73
N GLU A 281 -2.97 -18.44 9.05
CA GLU A 281 -3.76 -19.51 9.69
C GLU A 281 -5.28 -19.34 9.54
N GLY A 282 -5.74 -18.11 9.25
CA GLY A 282 -7.15 -17.78 9.09
C GLY A 282 -7.70 -18.04 7.69
N GLN A 283 -8.92 -17.54 7.45
CA GLN A 283 -9.50 -17.61 6.12
C GLN A 283 -8.83 -16.61 5.19
N THR A 284 -8.28 -17.11 4.08
CA THR A 284 -7.66 -16.30 3.05
C THR A 284 -8.28 -16.56 1.69
N CYS A 285 -8.18 -15.54 0.85
CA CYS A 285 -8.58 -15.57 -0.54
C CYS A 285 -7.65 -14.63 -1.30
N THR A 286 -7.40 -14.93 -2.57
CA THR A 286 -6.51 -14.15 -3.43
C THR A 286 -7.26 -13.62 -4.63
N TYR A 287 -6.74 -12.57 -5.24
CA TYR A 287 -7.22 -12.09 -6.53
C TYR A 287 -6.07 -11.71 -7.43
N ILE A 288 -6.32 -11.79 -8.74
CA ILE A 288 -5.51 -11.24 -9.80
C ILE A 288 -6.34 -10.17 -10.49
N PHE A 289 -5.84 -8.94 -10.47
CA PHE A 289 -6.41 -7.85 -11.25
C PHE A 289 -5.69 -7.77 -12.60
N ASN A 290 -6.34 -8.25 -13.65
CA ASN A 290 -5.78 -8.40 -14.99
C ASN A 290 -6.55 -7.56 -16.03
N GLN A 291 -7.36 -6.60 -15.57
CA GLN A 291 -8.00 -5.62 -16.43
C GLN A 291 -6.93 -4.69 -17.01
N GLY A 292 -6.83 -4.64 -18.33
CA GLY A 292 -5.94 -3.72 -19.00
C GLY A 292 -6.37 -2.27 -18.78
N ASN A 293 -5.38 -1.37 -18.67
CA ASN A 293 -5.59 0.07 -18.56
C ASN A 293 -6.44 0.56 -19.76
N PRO A 294 -7.65 1.11 -19.52
CA PRO A 294 -8.55 1.50 -20.60
C PRO A 294 -8.16 2.83 -21.25
N TRP A 295 -7.26 3.60 -20.64
CA TRP A 295 -6.90 4.95 -21.08
C TRP A 295 -5.72 4.97 -22.04
N ASP A 296 -5.61 6.05 -22.80
CA ASP A 296 -4.54 6.23 -23.77
C ASP A 296 -3.18 6.49 -23.10
N GLY A 297 -2.15 5.85 -23.62
CA GLY A 297 -0.74 6.12 -23.35
C GLY A 297 0.07 4.83 -23.21
N MET A 298 1.19 4.89 -22.49
CA MET A 298 2.23 3.86 -22.52
C MET A 298 1.80 2.47 -21.99
N PHE A 299 0.84 2.42 -21.07
CA PHE A 299 0.34 1.17 -20.47
C PHE A 299 -1.06 0.79 -20.96
N LYS A 300 -1.60 1.42 -22.01
CA LYS A 300 -2.92 1.05 -22.55
C LYS A 300 -3.00 -0.46 -22.81
N GLY A 301 -4.06 -1.08 -22.31
CA GLY A 301 -4.30 -2.53 -22.42
C GLY A 301 -3.46 -3.41 -21.48
N LYS A 302 -2.53 -2.85 -20.70
CA LYS A 302 -1.74 -3.56 -19.69
C LYS A 302 -2.33 -3.33 -18.30
N SER A 303 -2.36 -4.36 -17.46
CA SER A 303 -2.68 -4.19 -16.04
C SER A 303 -1.43 -3.71 -15.32
N THR A 304 -1.50 -2.57 -14.64
CA THR A 304 -0.35 -1.93 -13.99
C THR A 304 -0.61 -1.71 -12.50
N HIS A 305 0.49 -1.48 -11.78
CA HIS A 305 0.46 -1.05 -10.38
C HIS A 305 -0.52 0.14 -10.19
N LEU A 306 -1.23 0.20 -9.06
CA LEU A 306 -2.33 1.12 -8.72
C LEU A 306 -3.64 1.01 -9.51
N LEU A 307 -3.69 0.25 -10.60
CA LEU A 307 -4.89 0.20 -11.45
C LEU A 307 -6.08 -0.44 -10.72
N ASP A 308 -5.83 -1.40 -9.84
CA ASP A 308 -6.85 -2.02 -9.00
C ASP A 308 -7.50 -1.01 -8.04
N ALA A 309 -6.71 -0.14 -7.38
CA ALA A 309 -7.26 0.95 -6.57
C ALA A 309 -8.08 1.95 -7.41
N ALA A 310 -7.61 2.32 -8.61
CA ALA A 310 -8.37 3.21 -9.51
C ALA A 310 -9.76 2.63 -9.88
N PHE A 311 -9.86 1.30 -10.00
CA PHE A 311 -11.13 0.63 -10.27
C PHE A 311 -11.99 0.43 -9.01
N LEU A 312 -11.37 0.17 -7.85
CA LEU A 312 -12.07 -0.05 -6.57
C LEU A 312 -12.98 1.13 -6.20
N PHE A 313 -12.44 2.35 -6.25
CA PHE A 313 -13.17 3.55 -5.85
C PHE A 313 -14.18 4.04 -6.89
N GLN A 314 -14.11 3.54 -8.13
CA GLN A 314 -15.04 3.85 -9.23
C GLN A 314 -15.04 5.33 -9.69
N ASN A 315 -14.07 6.12 -9.25
CA ASN A 315 -14.01 7.56 -9.53
C ASN A 315 -13.69 7.88 -10.99
N PHE A 316 -13.03 6.95 -11.68
CA PHE A 316 -12.74 7.08 -13.10
C PHE A 316 -13.81 6.48 -14.03
N ASN A 317 -14.94 6.00 -13.50
CA ASN A 317 -15.99 5.36 -14.31
C ASN A 317 -16.44 6.23 -15.48
N ASP A 318 -16.49 7.55 -15.31
CA ASP A 318 -16.96 8.47 -16.35
C ASP A 318 -15.97 8.56 -17.55
N HIS A 319 -14.77 8.01 -17.37
CA HIS A 319 -13.68 7.93 -18.35
C HIS A 319 -13.43 6.49 -18.84
N MET A 320 -14.31 5.54 -18.51
CA MET A 320 -14.20 4.12 -18.89
C MET A 320 -15.31 3.69 -19.85
N ASP A 321 -15.05 2.65 -20.63
CA ASP A 321 -16.09 1.93 -21.37
C ASP A 321 -16.96 1.08 -20.43
N ASP A 322 -18.06 0.53 -20.95
CA ASP A 322 -19.01 -0.23 -20.14
C ASP A 322 -18.44 -1.55 -19.61
N GLU A 323 -17.45 -2.14 -20.30
CA GLU A 323 -16.80 -3.37 -19.85
C GLU A 323 -15.91 -3.10 -18.64
N ALA A 324 -15.06 -2.07 -18.72
CA ALA A 324 -14.20 -1.64 -17.62
C ALA A 324 -15.04 -1.21 -16.40
N LYS A 325 -16.15 -0.48 -16.59
CA LYS A 325 -17.09 -0.15 -15.50
C LYS A 325 -17.67 -1.39 -14.83
N GLN A 326 -18.05 -2.41 -15.61
CA GLN A 326 -18.55 -3.67 -15.05
C GLN A 326 -17.46 -4.41 -14.26
N THR A 327 -16.21 -4.38 -14.72
CA THR A 327 -15.09 -4.93 -13.95
C THR A 327 -14.86 -4.14 -12.66
N ALA A 328 -14.87 -2.81 -12.70
CA ALA A 328 -14.75 -1.94 -11.52
C ALA A 328 -15.83 -2.25 -10.48
N ARG A 329 -17.09 -2.37 -10.94
CA ARG A 329 -18.22 -2.74 -10.07
C ARG A 329 -18.03 -4.10 -9.42
N ARG A 330 -17.76 -5.15 -10.22
CA ARG A 330 -17.55 -6.52 -9.70
C ARG A 330 -16.36 -6.61 -8.74
N PHE A 331 -15.30 -5.85 -8.99
CA PHE A 331 -14.14 -5.78 -8.11
C PHE A 331 -14.51 -5.10 -6.80
N ALA A 332 -15.12 -3.93 -6.84
CA ALA A 332 -15.51 -3.20 -5.64
C ALA A 332 -16.54 -3.95 -4.78
N GLU A 333 -17.46 -4.70 -5.41
CA GLU A 333 -18.47 -5.51 -4.73
C GLU A 333 -17.85 -6.49 -3.73
N ILE A 334 -16.70 -7.09 -4.05
CA ILE A 334 -16.11 -8.08 -3.16
C ILE A 334 -15.58 -7.46 -1.87
N PHE A 335 -15.07 -6.23 -1.94
CA PHE A 335 -14.60 -5.50 -0.76
C PHE A 335 -15.75 -5.22 0.20
N VAL A 336 -16.91 -4.82 -0.34
CA VAL A 336 -18.14 -4.60 0.44
C VAL A 336 -18.64 -5.89 1.07
N VAL A 337 -18.71 -6.98 0.29
CA VAL A 337 -19.13 -8.31 0.78
C VAL A 337 -18.20 -8.80 1.89
N PHE A 338 -16.89 -8.63 1.72
CA PHE A 338 -15.87 -9.04 2.67
C PHE A 338 -15.95 -8.24 3.98
N ALA A 339 -16.08 -6.91 3.90
CA ALA A 339 -16.26 -6.05 5.06
C ALA A 339 -17.54 -6.39 5.86
N ASN A 340 -18.60 -6.80 5.16
CA ASN A 340 -19.84 -7.26 5.77
C ASN A 340 -19.76 -8.68 6.36
N GLY A 341 -18.60 -9.35 6.29
CA GLY A 341 -18.42 -10.70 6.79
C GLY A 341 -19.17 -11.78 6.02
N LYS A 342 -19.64 -11.46 4.81
CA LYS A 342 -20.35 -12.39 3.92
C LYS A 342 -19.39 -13.09 2.95
N ALA A 343 -18.09 -12.89 3.11
CA ALA A 343 -17.05 -13.51 2.28
C ALA A 343 -17.17 -15.03 2.21
N SER A 344 -17.39 -15.71 3.33
CA SER A 344 -17.51 -17.18 3.39
C SER A 344 -18.71 -17.75 2.63
N VAL A 345 -19.69 -16.91 2.27
CA VAL A 345 -20.84 -17.27 1.43
C VAL A 345 -20.48 -17.16 -0.06
N THR A 346 -19.47 -16.35 -0.39
CA THR A 346 -19.08 -16.03 -1.77
C THR A 346 -17.73 -16.62 -2.19
N TRP A 347 -16.80 -16.82 -1.26
CA TRP A 347 -15.41 -17.22 -1.45
C TRP A 347 -15.09 -18.44 -0.59
N GLU A 348 -14.75 -19.54 -1.25
CA GLU A 348 -14.15 -20.70 -0.60
C GLU A 348 -12.69 -20.36 -0.22
N HIS A 349 -12.18 -21.03 0.81
CA HIS A 349 -10.78 -20.92 1.22
C HIS A 349 -9.85 -21.27 0.05
N ASP A 350 -8.74 -20.55 -0.10
CA ASP A 350 -7.76 -20.71 -1.19
C ASP A 350 -8.29 -20.46 -2.63
N MET A 351 -9.45 -19.81 -2.78
CA MET A 351 -9.95 -19.39 -4.09
C MET A 351 -9.19 -18.16 -4.61
N GLU A 352 -8.73 -18.24 -5.87
CA GLU A 352 -8.23 -17.09 -6.62
C GLU A 352 -9.29 -16.55 -7.60
N ARG A 353 -9.53 -15.24 -7.58
CA ARG A 353 -10.43 -14.57 -8.54
C ARG A 353 -9.71 -13.67 -9.52
N ASN A 354 -10.17 -13.69 -10.76
CA ASN A 354 -9.63 -12.87 -11.84
C ASN A 354 -10.58 -11.73 -12.21
N TYR A 355 -10.05 -10.51 -12.32
CA TYR A 355 -10.81 -9.30 -12.63
C TYR A 355 -10.28 -8.60 -13.89
N GLY A 356 -10.81 -9.01 -15.04
CA GLY A 356 -10.38 -8.55 -16.37
C GLY A 356 -10.20 -9.70 -17.37
N LYS A 357 -9.88 -9.35 -18.62
CA LYS A 357 -9.62 -10.30 -19.72
C LYS A 357 -8.14 -10.46 -20.05
N GLY A 358 -7.24 -9.71 -19.42
CA GLY A 358 -5.81 -9.86 -19.65
C GLY A 358 -5.38 -11.27 -19.24
N GLY A 359 -4.85 -12.08 -20.16
CA GLY A 359 -4.34 -13.39 -19.81
C GLY A 359 -3.30 -13.27 -18.69
N CYS A 360 -3.42 -14.09 -17.65
CA CYS A 360 -2.35 -14.32 -16.69
C CYS A 360 -1.93 -15.79 -16.87
N GLU A 361 -1.21 -16.10 -17.95
CA GLU A 361 -0.53 -17.39 -18.09
C GLU A 361 0.76 -17.38 -17.26
N ARG A 362 0.68 -17.05 -15.97
CA ARG A 362 1.84 -16.96 -15.06
C ARG A 362 1.75 -18.06 -14.04
N ASN A 363 2.19 -19.26 -14.43
CA ASN A 363 2.10 -20.46 -13.60
C ASN A 363 3.46 -21.03 -13.19
N GLU A 364 4.57 -20.67 -13.85
CA GLU A 364 5.81 -21.41 -13.67
C GLU A 364 6.48 -21.15 -12.30
N LEU A 365 6.47 -19.91 -11.82
CA LEU A 365 6.97 -19.59 -10.48
C LEU A 365 6.05 -20.01 -9.35
N GLU A 366 4.75 -19.86 -9.52
CA GLU A 366 3.79 -20.33 -8.52
C GLU A 366 3.92 -21.85 -8.37
N LYS A 367 4.06 -22.58 -9.48
CA LYS A 367 4.38 -24.02 -9.46
C LYS A 367 5.68 -24.28 -8.73
N LEU A 368 6.76 -23.57 -9.05
CA LEU A 368 8.06 -23.75 -8.38
C LEU A 368 7.98 -23.42 -6.87
N ALA A 369 7.27 -22.37 -6.48
CA ALA A 369 7.06 -22.01 -5.08
C ALA A 369 6.30 -23.11 -4.32
N LYS A 370 5.25 -23.69 -4.93
CA LYS A 370 4.46 -24.79 -4.36
C LYS A 370 5.18 -26.14 -4.39
N GLU A 371 5.92 -26.45 -5.45
CA GLU A 371 6.53 -27.77 -5.71
C GLU A 371 7.95 -27.88 -5.13
N GLU A 372 8.74 -26.81 -5.15
CA GLU A 372 10.13 -26.77 -4.67
C GLU A 372 10.28 -26.09 -3.30
N ASN A 373 9.18 -25.63 -2.68
CA ASN A 373 9.16 -25.04 -1.34
C ASN A 373 10.07 -23.79 -1.21
N VAL A 374 10.06 -22.94 -2.24
CA VAL A 374 10.75 -21.63 -2.24
C VAL A 374 10.05 -20.73 -1.21
N GLY A 375 10.76 -20.27 -0.18
CA GLY A 375 10.20 -19.43 0.88
C GLY A 375 10.29 -17.93 0.61
N LEU A 376 9.70 -17.14 1.51
CA LEU A 376 9.76 -15.67 1.45
C LEU A 376 11.20 -15.14 1.55
N ASP A 377 12.07 -15.83 2.28
CA ASP A 377 13.48 -15.47 2.43
C ASP A 377 14.22 -15.58 1.08
N GLU A 378 13.93 -16.63 0.31
CA GLU A 378 14.45 -16.86 -1.05
C GLU A 378 14.00 -15.79 -2.04
N LEU A 379 12.71 -15.45 -2.03
CA LEU A 379 12.13 -14.41 -2.87
C LEU A 379 12.72 -13.02 -2.55
N SER A 380 12.93 -12.75 -1.27
CA SER A 380 13.50 -11.50 -0.78
C SER A 380 14.95 -11.31 -1.27
N GLY A 381 15.77 -12.35 -1.22
CA GLY A 381 17.13 -12.31 -1.73
C GLY A 381 17.20 -12.11 -3.25
N ALA A 382 16.26 -12.70 -4.00
CA ALA A 382 16.17 -12.50 -5.45
C ALA A 382 15.79 -11.06 -5.82
N TRP A 383 14.86 -10.45 -5.06
CA TRP A 383 14.47 -9.06 -5.24
C TRP A 383 15.62 -8.07 -5.00
N ASP A 384 16.44 -8.31 -3.96
CA ASP A 384 17.60 -7.47 -3.66
C ASP A 384 18.64 -7.51 -4.79
N LEU A 385 18.87 -8.68 -5.40
CA LEU A 385 19.77 -8.83 -6.55
C LEU A 385 19.21 -8.12 -7.79
N PHE A 386 17.90 -8.24 -8.03
CA PHE A 386 17.22 -7.54 -9.11
C PHE A 386 17.40 -6.02 -8.98
N LEU A 387 17.14 -5.45 -7.80
CA LEU A 387 17.34 -4.02 -7.53
C LEU A 387 18.81 -3.59 -7.67
N ALA A 388 19.74 -4.48 -7.40
CA ALA A 388 21.18 -4.26 -7.58
C ALA A 388 21.67 -4.43 -9.04
N GLY A 389 20.81 -4.88 -9.95
CA GLY A 389 21.15 -5.18 -11.35
C GLY A 389 22.17 -6.31 -11.52
N LYS A 390 22.11 -7.32 -10.64
CA LYS A 390 23.09 -8.42 -10.57
C LYS A 390 22.56 -9.77 -11.06
#